data_AF-A0A8T0CP45-F1
#
_entry.id   AF-A0A8T0CP45-F1
#
_cell.length_a   1.000
_cell.length_b   1.000
_cell.length_c   1.000
_cell.angle_alpha   90.00
_cell.angle_beta   90.00
_cell.angle_gamma   90.00
#
_symmetry.space_group_name_H-M   'P 1'
#
loop_
_entity.id
_entity.type
_entity.pdbx_description
1 polymer ?
#
loop_
_entity_poly.entity_id
_entity_poly.type
_entity_poly.pdbx_seq_one_letter_code
_entity_poly.pdbx_strand_id
1 'polypeptide(L)' 'MAMAKRTEVLLLAVLILTAVFSRTDVAESIGVDCYDACSTGCVQPNARLMARCDRKCQIKCEPDLSVAEGNVG' A
#
# COMPACT_ATOMS: atom_id res chain seq x y z
N MET A 1 28.95 -11.61 38.79
CA MET A 1 28.17 -10.58 38.05
C MET A 1 28.26 -10.78 36.53
N ALA A 2 28.12 -12.02 36.02
CA ALA A 2 28.21 -12.30 34.59
C ALA A 2 26.86 -12.15 33.86
N MET A 3 25.74 -12.14 34.61
CA MET A 3 24.40 -12.04 34.04
C MET A 3 24.11 -10.65 33.46
N ALA A 4 24.43 -9.56 34.18
CA ALA A 4 24.14 -8.19 33.74
C ALA A 4 24.85 -7.80 32.43
N LYS A 5 26.13 -8.17 32.27
CA LYS A 5 26.92 -7.91 31.04
C LYS A 5 26.35 -8.65 29.83
N ARG A 6 25.84 -9.87 30.04
CA ARG A 6 25.19 -10.68 28.99
C ARG A 6 23.83 -10.08 28.64
N THR A 7 23.07 -9.59 29.63
CA THR A 7 21.80 -8.90 29.41
C THR A 7 22.00 -7.60 28.62
N GLU A 8 23.03 -6.80 28.92
CA GLU A 8 23.35 -5.59 28.14
C GLU A 8 23.69 -5.90 26.68
N VAL A 9 24.51 -6.93 26.44
CA VAL A 9 24.86 -7.39 25.09
C VAL A 9 23.63 -7.90 24.33
N LEU A 10 22.75 -8.64 25.01
CA LEU A 10 21.49 -9.12 24.43
C LEU A 10 20.53 -7.97 24.10
N LEU A 11 20.40 -6.97 24.98
CA LEU A 11 19.57 -5.79 24.73
C LEU A 11 20.06 -4.99 23.54
N LEU A 12 21.38 -4.77 23.43
CA LEU A 12 21.97 -4.10 22.27
C LEU A 12 21.76 -4.88 20.97
N ALA A 13 21.93 -6.21 21.01
CA ALA A 13 21.70 -7.06 19.84
C ALA A 13 20.24 -7.00 19.36
N VAL A 14 19.27 -7.04 20.28
CA VAL A 14 17.84 -6.93 19.96
C VAL A 14 17.51 -5.57 19.35
N LEU A 15 18.05 -4.47 19.90
CA LEU A 15 17.82 -3.12 19.35
C LEU A 15 18.39 -2.94 17.93
N ILE A 16 19.56 -3.52 17.65
CA ILE A 16 20.14 -3.51 16.30
C ILE A 16 19.26 -4.33 15.35
N LEU A 17 18.80 -5.49 15.80
CA LEU A 17 17.94 -6.37 15.02
C LEU A 17 16.61 -5.68 14.65
N THR A 18 15.96 -5.04 15.62
CA THR A 18 14.70 -4.30 15.39
C THR A 18 14.92 -3.09 14.48
N ALA A 19 16.04 -2.37 14.59
CA ALA A 19 16.37 -1.25 13.71
C ALA A 19 16.61 -1.68 12.25
N VAL A 20 17.13 -2.89 12.02
CA VAL A 20 17.28 -3.47 10.68
C VAL A 20 15.93 -3.89 10.11
N PHE A 21 15.08 -4.53 10.91
CA PHE A 21 13.78 -5.03 10.46
C PHE A 21 12.68 -3.96 10.37
N SER A 22 12.82 -2.83 11.06
CA SER A 22 11.86 -1.71 10.99
C SER A 22 11.97 -0.89 9.70
N ARG A 23 12.94 -1.18 8.82
CA ARG A 23 13.00 -0.66 7.45
C ARG A 23 12.14 -1.45 6.47
N THR A 24 10.99 -1.96 6.91
CA THR A 24 9.93 -2.30 5.98
C THR A 24 9.13 -1.02 5.79
N ASP A 25 9.53 -0.21 4.81
CA ASP A 25 8.53 0.58 4.10
C ASP A 25 7.46 -0.44 3.72
N VAL A 26 6.27 -0.30 4.31
CA VAL A 26 5.10 -1.02 3.82
C VAL A 26 4.83 -0.42 2.46
N ALA A 27 5.58 -0.87 1.45
CA ALA A 27 5.15 -0.80 0.09
C ALA A 27 3.86 -1.63 0.06
N GLU A 28 2.72 -0.96 0.10
CA GLU A 28 1.42 -1.51 -0.26
C GLU A 28 1.52 -2.03 -1.70
N SER A 29 2.08 -3.22 -1.92
CA SER A 29 2.19 -3.74 -3.28
C SER A 29 2.34 -5.26 -3.36
N ILE A 30 1.68 -6.04 -2.50
CA ILE A 30 1.53 -7.48 -2.77
C ILE A 30 0.15 -7.96 -2.29
N GLY A 31 -0.89 -7.70 -3.08
CA GLY A 31 -2.22 -8.25 -2.79
C GLY A 31 -3.31 -7.70 -3.70
N VAL A 32 -3.24 -8.02 -5.00
CA VAL A 32 -4.15 -7.54 -6.06
C VAL A 32 -4.02 -6.02 -6.25
N ASP A 33 -3.50 -5.58 -7.40
CA ASP A 33 -3.57 -4.15 -7.75
C ASP A 33 -5.02 -3.70 -7.60
N CYS A 34 -5.27 -2.70 -6.74
CA CYS A 34 -6.62 -2.19 -6.48
C CYS A 34 -7.39 -1.97 -7.79
N TYR A 35 -6.67 -1.53 -8.83
CA TYR A 35 -7.18 -1.36 -10.17
C TYR A 35 -7.69 -2.67 -10.79
N ASP A 36 -6.91 -3.75 -10.73
CA ASP A 36 -7.31 -5.07 -11.24
C ASP A 36 -8.50 -5.64 -10.48
N ALA A 37 -8.51 -5.52 -9.15
CA ALA A 37 -9.68 -5.91 -8.36
C ALA A 37 -10.94 -5.15 -8.79
N CYS A 38 -10.81 -3.85 -9.05
CA CYS A 38 -11.93 -3.00 -9.46
C CYS A 38 -12.38 -3.27 -10.91
N SER A 39 -11.43 -3.44 -11.83
CA SER A 39 -11.70 -3.61 -13.27
C SER A 39 -12.37 -4.96 -13.59
N THR A 40 -12.19 -5.98 -12.75
CA THR A 40 -12.95 -7.25 -12.88
C THR A 40 -14.46 -7.04 -12.82
N GLY A 41 -14.94 -6.03 -12.09
CA GLY A 41 -16.35 -5.65 -12.01
C GLY A 41 -16.85 -4.84 -13.22
N CYS A 42 -15.96 -4.42 -14.12
CA CYS A 42 -16.27 -3.57 -15.26
C CYS A 42 -16.58 -4.36 -16.55
N VAL A 43 -16.56 -5.70 -16.52
CA VAL A 43 -16.81 -6.54 -17.70
C VAL A 43 -18.28 -6.47 -18.12
N GLN A 44 -18.56 -5.80 -19.24
CA GLN A 44 -19.92 -5.63 -19.76
C GLN A 44 -19.95 -5.27 -21.26
N PRO A 45 -21.04 -5.59 -21.99
CA PRO A 45 -21.09 -5.45 -23.45
C PRO A 45 -21.09 -3.99 -23.94
N ASN A 46 -21.50 -3.04 -23.09
CA ASN A 46 -21.50 -1.63 -23.43
C ASN A 46 -20.12 -1.00 -23.18
N ALA A 47 -19.37 -0.75 -24.25
CA ALA A 47 -18.03 -0.15 -24.19
C ALA A 47 -18.00 1.22 -23.47
N ARG A 48 -19.04 2.04 -23.64
CA ARG A 48 -19.14 3.36 -22.99
C ARG A 48 -19.25 3.27 -21.47
N LEU A 49 -19.98 2.27 -20.97
CA LEU A 49 -20.15 2.04 -19.54
C LEU A 49 -18.93 1.33 -18.95
N MET A 50 -18.28 0.43 -19.70
CA MET A 50 -16.98 -0.17 -19.34
C MET A 50 -15.93 0.93 -19.10
N ALA A 51 -15.75 1.84 -20.06
CA ALA A 51 -14.80 2.97 -19.93
C ALA A 51 -15.14 3.93 -18.76
N ARG A 52 -16.43 4.09 -18.41
CA ARG A 52 -16.84 4.85 -17.23
C ARG A 52 -16.46 4.13 -15.93
N CYS A 53 -16.61 2.80 -15.90
CA CYS A 53 -16.23 1.97 -14.78
C CYS A 53 -14.71 2.00 -14.56
N ASP A 54 -13.91 1.88 -15.62
CA ASP A 54 -12.44 1.95 -15.54
C ASP A 54 -11.95 3.30 -15.00
N ARG A 55 -12.56 4.42 -15.42
CA ARG A 55 -12.23 5.75 -14.86
C ARG A 55 -12.52 5.85 -13.36
N LYS A 56 -13.57 5.19 -12.88
CA LYS A 56 -13.85 5.13 -11.43
C LYS A 56 -12.81 4.30 -10.69
N CYS A 57 -12.34 3.22 -11.29
CA CYS A 57 -11.27 2.40 -10.71
C CYS A 57 -9.96 3.20 -10.59
N GLN A 58 -9.62 4.01 -11.59
CA GLN A 58 -8.47 4.92 -11.52
C GLN A 58 -8.59 5.91 -10.36
N ILE A 59 -9.72 6.61 -10.23
CA ILE A 59 -9.94 7.58 -9.13
C ILE A 59 -9.91 6.89 -7.75
N LYS A 60 -10.48 5.68 -7.67
CA LYS A 60 -10.56 4.92 -6.41
C LYS A 60 -9.19 4.41 -5.95
N CYS A 61 -8.35 3.99 -6.89
CA CYS A 61 -7.10 3.30 -6.61
C CYS A 61 -5.86 4.21 -6.68
N GLU A 62 -5.96 5.38 -7.34
CA GLU A 62 -4.95 6.44 -7.34
C GLU A 62 -5.61 7.81 -7.07
N PRO A 63 -6.06 8.07 -5.82
CA PRO A 63 -6.69 9.32 -5.48
C PRO A 63 -5.74 10.52 -5.61
N ASP A 64 -4.44 10.35 -5.37
CA ASP A 64 -3.50 11.48 -5.25
C ASP A 64 -3.11 12.16 -6.58
N LEU A 65 -3.37 11.53 -7.73
CA LEU A 65 -3.14 12.15 -9.05
C LEU A 65 -4.40 12.83 -9.62
N SER A 66 -5.58 12.54 -9.08
CA SER A 66 -6.87 13.01 -9.61
C SER A 66 -7.47 14.20 -8.84
N VAL A 67 -6.89 14.58 -7.70
CA VAL A 67 -7.34 15.74 -6.88
C VAL A 67 -6.74 17.08 -7.36
N ALA A 68 -5.90 17.08 -8.40
CA ALA A 68 -5.40 18.32 -9.01
C ALA A 68 -6.38 18.96 -10.02
N GLU A 69 -7.42 18.26 -10.49
CA GLU A 69 -8.40 18.81 -11.45
C GLU A 69 -9.82 18.33 -11.15
N GLY A 70 -10.57 19.08 -10.33
CA GLY A 70 -12.01 18.79 -10.18
C GLY A 70 -12.71 19.49 -9.03
N ASN A 71 -12.62 20.82 -8.99
CA ASN A 71 -13.39 21.66 -8.09
C ASN A 71 -14.92 21.45 -8.28
N VAL A 72 -15.58 21.10 -7.16
CA VAL A 72 -16.94 21.45 -6.69
C VAL A 72 -18.06 21.66 -7.73
N GLY A 73 -19.07 20.80 -7.62
CA GLY A 73 -20.46 21.06 -8.03
C GLY A 73 -21.40 20.51 -6.97
#